data_AF-A0A1I7JF92-F1
#
_entry.id   AF-A0A1I7JF92-F1
#
_cell.length_a   1.000
_cell.length_b   1.000
_cell.length_c   1.000
_cell.angle_alpha   90.00
_cell.angle_beta   90.00
_cell.angle_gamma   90.00
#
_symmetry.space_group_name_H-M   'P 1'
#
loop_
_entity.id
_entity.type
_entity.pdbx_description
1 polymer ?
#
loop_
_entity_poly.entity_id
_entity_poly.type
_entity_poly.pdbx_seq_one_letter_code
_entity_poly.pdbx_strand_id
1 'polypeptide(L)'
;MTRKFCIIPILIILLAILSACGPRSYVNRFNIKTSYKEWVKEIGLFSHKNIKVKNYEEDGNEITVSLEYDNGLVGYEELCDIVNKHNKFVENNSDYFKPDTSIFIINEYASEQNISNFGNFTSDDSFALELGRDSNAKIQCMTIDLNDATCEKDKDDNIALDIPVISLGYKGMEAPHAEMYEFLSEFKNAEQIILYYCDTDNNLLVFDKNETCKYIKNILPNVEIYTEVLDDQQNEYHLERLD
;
A
#
# COMPACT_ATOMS: atom_id res chain seq x y z
N MET A 1 9.60 55.97 -27.84
CA MET A 1 10.05 54.55 -27.94
C MET A 1 9.58 53.79 -26.72
N THR A 2 8.80 52.77 -26.99
CA THR A 2 7.99 51.90 -26.13
C THR A 2 8.85 50.94 -25.30
N ARG A 3 8.92 51.16 -23.97
CA ARG A 3 9.41 50.19 -22.97
C ARG A 3 8.27 49.71 -22.07
N LYS A 4 7.13 49.30 -22.64
CA LYS A 4 5.99 48.74 -21.90
C LYS A 4 5.56 47.34 -22.35
N PHE A 5 6.24 46.76 -23.34
CA PHE A 5 5.84 45.46 -23.94
C PHE A 5 6.56 44.22 -23.39
N CYS A 6 7.53 44.36 -22.47
CA CYS A 6 8.27 43.19 -21.94
C CYS A 6 7.73 42.63 -20.61
N ILE A 7 6.82 43.32 -19.90
CA ILE A 7 6.38 42.89 -18.55
C ILE A 7 5.23 41.88 -18.62
N ILE A 8 4.30 42.06 -19.56
CA ILE A 8 3.11 41.22 -19.71
C ILE A 8 3.46 39.74 -20.00
N PRO A 9 4.35 39.40 -20.96
CA PRO A 9 4.69 38.00 -21.20
C PRO A 9 5.42 37.35 -20.01
N ILE A 10 6.23 38.11 -19.27
CA ILE A 10 6.91 37.63 -18.05
C ILE A 10 5.89 37.29 -16.95
N LEU A 11 4.85 38.13 -16.79
CA LEU A 11 3.80 37.90 -15.80
C LEU A 11 2.94 36.66 -16.14
N ILE A 12 2.65 36.44 -17.42
CA ILE A 12 1.91 35.26 -17.90
C ILE A 12 2.75 33.99 -17.68
N ILE A 13 4.06 34.03 -17.95
CA ILE A 13 4.97 32.91 -17.68
C ILE A 13 5.06 32.62 -16.17
N LEU A 14 5.14 33.66 -15.32
CA LEU A 14 5.11 33.49 -13.86
C LEU A 14 3.80 32.88 -13.36
N LEU A 15 2.65 33.31 -13.90
CA LEU A 15 1.34 32.72 -13.58
C LEU A 15 1.21 31.27 -14.08
N ALA A 16 1.80 30.95 -15.23
CA ALA A 16 1.86 29.58 -15.76
C ALA A 16 2.76 28.67 -14.90
N ILE A 17 3.91 29.17 -14.43
CA ILE A 17 4.80 28.44 -13.51
C ILE A 17 4.12 28.22 -12.15
N LEU A 18 3.35 29.19 -11.66
CA LEU A 18 2.58 29.07 -10.42
C LEU A 18 1.36 28.14 -10.52
N SER A 19 0.87 27.86 -11.74
CA SER A 19 -0.27 26.94 -11.97
C SER A 19 0.16 25.54 -12.42
N ALA A 20 1.41 25.36 -12.87
CA ALA A 20 1.98 24.06 -13.21
C ALA A 20 2.17 23.13 -11.99
N CYS A 21 2.24 23.71 -10.78
CA CYS A 21 2.12 22.99 -9.51
C CYS A 21 0.90 23.55 -8.77
N GLY A 22 -0.30 23.11 -9.13
CA GLY A 22 -1.51 23.47 -8.39
C GLY A 22 -1.36 23.21 -6.89
N PRO A 23 -2.04 23.99 -6.02
CA PRO A 23 -1.93 23.79 -4.58
C PRO A 23 -2.38 22.38 -4.22
N ARG A 24 -1.50 21.60 -3.58
CA ARG A 24 -1.83 20.31 -3.01
C ARG A 24 -2.91 20.53 -1.95
N SER A 25 -4.08 19.92 -2.14
CA SER A 25 -5.15 19.94 -1.16
C SER A 25 -5.13 18.64 -0.38
N TYR A 26 -4.93 18.74 0.92
CA TYR A 26 -5.10 17.61 1.84
C TYR A 26 -6.48 17.67 2.47
N VAL A 27 -7.08 16.50 2.67
CA VAL A 27 -8.29 16.36 3.49
C VAL A 27 -7.96 16.77 4.91
N ASN A 28 -8.88 17.51 5.53
CA ASN A 28 -8.77 17.86 6.94
C ASN A 28 -9.94 17.25 7.72
N ARG A 29 -9.74 17.07 9.02
CA ARG A 29 -10.74 16.51 9.94
C ARG A 29 -12.09 17.24 9.97
N PHE A 30 -12.15 18.49 9.51
CA PHE A 30 -13.37 19.30 9.50
C PHE A 30 -14.16 19.15 8.19
N ASN A 31 -13.52 18.66 7.13
CA ASN A 31 -14.07 18.57 5.78
C ASN A 31 -14.23 17.13 5.29
N ILE A 32 -13.77 16.13 6.06
CA ILE A 32 -14.04 14.72 5.79
C ILE A 32 -15.54 14.43 5.99
N LYS A 33 -16.20 13.98 4.92
CA LYS A 33 -17.58 13.50 4.98
C LYS A 33 -17.55 12.01 5.22
N THR A 34 -17.56 11.61 6.49
CA THR A 34 -17.51 10.20 6.90
C THR A 34 -18.72 9.77 7.72
N SER A 35 -19.22 8.57 7.44
CA SER A 35 -20.17 7.86 8.29
C SER A 35 -19.51 7.14 9.48
N TYR A 36 -18.20 6.93 9.44
CA TYR A 36 -17.39 6.16 10.40
C TYR A 36 -16.53 7.06 11.32
N LYS A 37 -17.14 8.08 11.92
CA LYS A 37 -16.43 9.11 12.71
C LYS A 37 -15.64 8.58 13.91
N GLU A 38 -16.15 7.54 14.56
CA GLU A 38 -15.49 6.92 15.72
C GLU A 38 -14.23 6.19 15.28
N TRP A 39 -14.33 5.35 14.25
CA TRP A 39 -13.17 4.70 13.64
C TRP A 39 -12.08 5.70 13.21
N VAL A 40 -12.45 6.74 12.43
CA VAL A 40 -11.50 7.79 11.99
C VAL A 40 -10.75 8.43 13.15
N LYS A 41 -11.43 8.62 14.29
CA LYS A 41 -10.82 9.18 15.51
C LYS A 41 -9.92 8.17 16.21
N GLU A 42 -10.36 6.93 16.39
CA GLU A 42 -9.64 5.87 17.12
C GLU A 42 -8.35 5.46 16.40
N ILE A 43 -8.37 5.37 15.06
CA ILE A 43 -7.15 5.10 14.29
C ILE A 43 -6.19 6.30 14.23
N GLY A 44 -6.65 7.47 14.71
CA GLY A 44 -5.82 8.66 14.74
C GLY A 44 -5.56 9.27 13.37
N LEU A 45 -6.43 9.08 12.37
CA LEU A 45 -6.20 9.44 10.96
C LEU A 45 -5.68 10.88 10.75
N PHE A 46 -6.10 11.83 11.59
CA PHE A 46 -5.69 13.24 11.55
C PHE A 46 -4.87 13.69 12.78
N SER A 47 -4.31 12.75 13.54
CA SER A 47 -3.61 13.02 14.81
C SER A 47 -2.09 12.88 14.69
N HIS A 48 -1.61 12.29 13.61
CA HIS A 48 -0.21 12.06 13.30
C HIS A 48 0.42 13.31 12.68
N LYS A 49 1.67 13.62 13.05
CA LYS A 49 2.34 14.86 12.63
C LYS A 49 2.91 14.73 11.23
N ASN A 50 3.39 13.53 10.90
CA ASN A 50 4.10 13.22 9.67
C ASN A 50 3.18 12.52 8.66
N ILE A 51 1.87 12.42 8.92
CA ILE A 51 0.88 11.86 8.00
C ILE A 51 -0.01 12.96 7.45
N LYS A 52 -0.18 12.97 6.13
CA LYS A 52 -1.15 13.81 5.41
C LYS A 52 -2.19 12.92 4.75
N VAL A 53 -3.46 13.24 4.96
CA VAL A 53 -4.57 12.56 4.28
C VAL A 53 -4.80 13.26 2.94
N LYS A 54 -4.39 12.63 1.84
CA LYS A 54 -4.56 13.16 0.48
C LYS A 54 -6.00 13.00 0.01
N ASN A 55 -6.55 11.80 0.18
CA ASN A 55 -7.92 11.47 -0.21
C ASN A 55 -8.62 10.69 0.91
N TYR A 56 -9.93 10.86 0.98
CA TYR A 56 -10.82 10.03 1.77
C TYR A 56 -12.14 9.89 1.02
N GLU A 57 -12.48 8.66 0.66
CA GLU A 57 -13.67 8.34 -0.11
C GLU A 57 -14.46 7.22 0.58
N GLU A 58 -15.78 7.40 0.62
CA GLU A 58 -16.75 6.37 0.99
C GLU A 58 -17.70 6.22 -0.18
N ASP A 59 -17.61 5.11 -0.91
CA ASP A 59 -18.54 4.78 -1.99
C ASP A 59 -19.14 3.39 -1.77
N GLY A 60 -20.45 3.34 -1.53
CA GLY A 60 -21.16 2.10 -1.25
C GLY A 60 -20.64 1.35 -0.01
N ASN A 61 -19.92 0.26 -0.25
CA ASN A 61 -19.27 -0.59 0.75
C ASN A 61 -17.74 -0.46 0.73
N GLU A 62 -17.20 0.52 0.01
CA GLU A 62 -15.76 0.77 -0.06
C GLU A 62 -15.38 2.02 0.74
N ILE A 63 -14.25 1.93 1.45
CA ILE A 63 -13.58 3.05 2.12
C ILE A 63 -12.15 3.10 1.60
N THR A 64 -11.80 4.20 0.94
CA THR A 64 -10.44 4.41 0.41
C THR A 64 -9.79 5.62 1.06
N VAL A 65 -8.62 5.41 1.63
CA VAL A 65 -7.84 6.42 2.36
C VAL A 65 -6.45 6.53 1.74
N SER A 66 -6.18 7.60 0.99
CA SER A 66 -4.84 7.87 0.48
C SER A 66 -4.05 8.73 1.47
N LEU A 67 -2.89 8.24 1.88
CA LEU A 67 -1.98 8.83 2.84
C LEU A 67 -0.64 9.14 2.18
N GLU A 68 -0.05 10.27 2.55
CA GLU A 68 1.34 10.62 2.28
C GLU A 68 2.04 10.79 3.62
N TYR A 69 3.16 10.11 3.84
CA TYR A 69 4.00 10.37 5.00
C TYR A 69 5.20 11.27 4.66
N ASP A 70 5.63 12.05 5.64
CA ASP A 70 6.84 12.86 5.61
C ASP A 70 7.88 12.31 6.60
N ASN A 71 9.10 12.86 6.57
CA ASN A 71 10.13 12.61 7.59
C ASN A 71 10.64 11.14 7.63
N GLY A 72 10.63 10.47 6.48
CA GLY A 72 11.21 9.15 6.28
C GLY A 72 10.62 8.09 7.21
N LEU A 73 11.50 7.32 7.86
CA LEU A 73 11.14 6.21 8.75
C LEU A 73 10.13 6.58 9.84
N VAL A 74 10.24 7.76 10.44
CA VAL A 74 9.28 8.24 11.46
C VAL A 74 7.87 8.40 10.88
N GLY A 75 7.76 8.85 9.63
CA GLY A 75 6.48 8.91 8.93
C GLY A 75 5.92 7.53 8.62
N TYR A 76 6.78 6.61 8.21
CA TYR A 76 6.41 5.22 7.96
C TYR A 76 5.93 4.51 9.25
N GLU A 77 6.58 4.74 10.40
CA GLU A 77 6.12 4.26 11.70
C GLU A 77 4.71 4.78 12.03
N GLU A 78 4.43 6.07 11.80
CA GLU A 78 3.09 6.66 12.02
C GLU A 78 2.04 6.05 11.08
N LEU A 79 2.41 5.72 9.84
CA LEU A 79 1.52 5.02 8.90
C LEU A 79 1.21 3.60 9.41
N CYS A 80 2.22 2.86 9.84
CA CYS A 80 2.06 1.53 10.41
C CYS A 80 1.19 1.53 11.67
N ASP A 81 1.31 2.56 12.52
CA ASP A 81 0.47 2.74 13.70
C ASP A 81 -1.02 2.94 13.33
N ILE A 82 -1.33 3.66 12.24
CA ILE A 82 -2.70 3.79 11.72
C ILE A 82 -3.25 2.42 11.33
N VAL A 83 -2.49 1.62 10.59
CA VAL A 83 -2.90 0.27 10.15
C VAL A 83 -3.12 -0.66 11.35
N ASN A 84 -2.20 -0.66 12.31
CA ASN A 84 -2.33 -1.46 13.53
C ASN A 84 -3.53 -1.05 14.39
N LYS A 85 -3.79 0.26 14.54
CA LYS A 85 -4.98 0.74 15.23
C LYS A 85 -6.27 0.39 14.50
N HIS A 86 -6.27 0.43 13.17
CA HIS A 86 -7.40 -0.05 12.38
C HIS A 86 -7.67 -1.53 12.68
N ASN A 87 -6.66 -2.41 12.59
CA ASN A 87 -6.84 -3.84 12.86
C ASN A 87 -7.35 -4.09 14.28
N LYS A 88 -6.75 -3.42 15.27
CA LYS A 88 -7.21 -3.48 16.67
C LYS A 88 -8.63 -2.96 16.85
N PHE A 89 -9.03 -1.92 16.11
CA PHE A 89 -10.38 -1.40 16.16
C PHE A 89 -11.40 -2.42 15.65
N VAL A 90 -11.11 -3.07 14.51
CA VAL A 90 -11.96 -4.12 13.93
C VAL A 90 -12.08 -5.31 14.88
N GLU A 91 -10.97 -5.78 15.47
CA GLU A 91 -10.98 -6.88 16.44
C GLU A 91 -11.87 -6.60 17.66
N ASN A 92 -11.86 -5.36 18.15
CA ASN A 92 -12.67 -4.98 19.30
C ASN A 92 -14.12 -4.63 18.93
N ASN A 93 -14.41 -4.41 17.64
CA ASN A 93 -15.70 -3.94 17.14
C ASN A 93 -16.06 -4.65 15.81
N SER A 94 -16.16 -5.99 15.84
CA SER A 94 -16.35 -6.82 14.63
C SER A 94 -17.55 -6.43 13.77
N ASP A 95 -18.60 -5.88 14.39
CA ASP A 95 -19.87 -5.58 13.74
C ASP A 95 -20.00 -4.08 13.38
N TYR A 96 -18.92 -3.30 13.52
CA TYR A 96 -18.93 -1.86 13.26
C TYR A 96 -19.07 -1.52 11.78
N PHE A 97 -18.34 -2.26 10.94
CA PHE A 97 -18.45 -2.15 9.49
C PHE A 97 -19.54 -3.08 8.98
N LYS A 98 -20.14 -2.74 7.84
CA LYS A 98 -21.08 -3.65 7.18
C LYS A 98 -20.32 -4.91 6.75
N PRO A 99 -21.00 -6.07 6.68
CA PRO A 99 -20.41 -7.25 6.06
C PRO A 99 -19.86 -6.90 4.68
N ASP A 100 -18.68 -7.42 4.37
CA ASP A 100 -18.02 -7.23 3.09
C ASP A 100 -17.67 -5.75 2.76
N THR A 101 -17.43 -4.93 3.79
CA THR A 101 -16.86 -3.60 3.58
C THR A 101 -15.42 -3.74 3.11
N SER A 102 -15.09 -3.16 1.96
CA SER A 102 -13.73 -3.05 1.45
C SER A 102 -13.06 -1.80 2.03
N ILE A 103 -11.85 -1.94 2.55
CA ILE A 103 -11.08 -0.90 3.21
C ILE A 103 -9.68 -0.90 2.65
N PHE A 104 -9.32 0.19 1.97
CA PHE A 104 -8.00 0.43 1.42
C PHE A 104 -7.33 1.61 2.10
N ILE A 105 -6.12 1.40 2.61
CA ILE A 105 -5.21 2.44 3.05
C ILE A 105 -4.04 2.46 2.06
N ILE A 106 -3.99 3.49 1.22
CA ILE A 106 -3.02 3.65 0.15
C ILE A 106 -1.92 4.59 0.63
N ASN A 107 -0.67 4.15 0.59
CA ASN A 107 0.50 4.98 0.82
C ASN A 107 1.02 5.50 -0.52
N GLU A 108 1.03 6.81 -0.70
CA GLU A 108 1.39 7.44 -1.96
C GLU A 108 2.42 8.54 -1.75
N TYR A 109 3.30 8.69 -2.74
CA TYR A 109 4.06 9.91 -2.87
C TYR A 109 3.14 11.11 -3.17
N ALA A 110 3.71 12.29 -2.97
CA ALA A 110 3.05 13.53 -3.36
C ALA A 110 2.85 13.67 -4.88
N SER A 111 3.44 12.78 -5.69
CA SER A 111 3.21 12.61 -7.13
C SER A 111 2.02 11.71 -7.47
N GLU A 112 1.29 11.17 -6.47
CA GLU A 112 0.21 10.17 -6.64
C GLU A 112 0.69 8.79 -7.10
N GLN A 113 1.99 8.55 -7.03
CA GLN A 113 2.54 7.22 -7.23
C GLN A 113 2.34 6.39 -5.95
N ASN A 114 1.65 5.26 -6.07
CA ASN A 114 1.41 4.33 -4.97
C ASN A 114 2.71 3.59 -4.64
N ILE A 115 3.05 3.56 -3.36
CA ILE A 115 4.23 2.87 -2.83
C ILE A 115 3.80 1.53 -2.23
N SER A 116 2.78 1.58 -1.39
CA SER A 116 2.18 0.40 -0.77
C SER A 116 0.69 0.58 -0.56
N ASN A 117 -0.05 -0.53 -0.55
CA ASN A 117 -1.48 -0.57 -0.32
C ASN A 117 -1.74 -1.58 0.79
N PHE A 118 -2.56 -1.19 1.75
CA PHE A 118 -3.06 -2.06 2.80
C PHE A 118 -4.54 -2.29 2.55
N GLY A 119 -4.94 -3.55 2.43
CA GLY A 119 -6.32 -3.92 2.11
C GLY A 119 -6.79 -5.12 2.90
N ASN A 120 -8.10 -5.23 3.08
CA ASN A 120 -8.75 -6.47 3.45
C ASN A 120 -9.25 -7.22 2.22
N PHE A 121 -9.57 -8.50 2.38
CA PHE A 121 -10.25 -9.26 1.34
C PHE A 121 -11.76 -9.16 1.49
N THR A 122 -12.43 -9.07 0.36
CA THR A 122 -13.88 -9.15 0.19
C THR A 122 -14.29 -10.54 -0.30
N SER A 123 -15.60 -10.81 -0.31
CA SER A 123 -16.16 -12.10 -0.70
C SER A 123 -16.01 -12.41 -2.20
N ASP A 124 -15.77 -11.37 -3.01
CA ASP A 124 -15.58 -11.47 -4.45
C ASP A 124 -14.10 -11.60 -4.85
N ASP A 125 -13.15 -11.51 -3.90
CA ASP A 125 -11.72 -11.63 -4.19
C ASP A 125 -11.31 -13.09 -4.45
N SER A 126 -10.98 -13.41 -5.72
CA SER A 126 -10.55 -14.74 -6.13
C SER A 126 -9.30 -15.22 -5.38
N PHE A 127 -8.31 -14.33 -5.20
CA PHE A 127 -7.09 -14.65 -4.44
C PHE A 127 -7.37 -14.91 -2.96
N ALA A 128 -8.40 -14.30 -2.37
CA ALA A 128 -8.78 -14.59 -0.99
C ALA A 128 -9.20 -16.06 -0.84
N LEU A 129 -9.96 -16.57 -1.82
CA LEU A 129 -10.40 -17.97 -1.84
C LEU A 129 -9.21 -18.93 -2.00
N GLU A 130 -8.28 -18.63 -2.91
CA GLU A 130 -7.08 -19.44 -3.13
C GLU A 130 -6.16 -19.50 -1.89
N LEU A 131 -6.12 -18.40 -1.13
CA LEU A 131 -5.34 -18.28 0.12
C LEU A 131 -6.10 -18.79 1.35
N GLY A 132 -7.36 -19.21 1.21
CA GLY A 132 -8.21 -19.66 2.32
C GLY A 132 -8.55 -18.57 3.32
N ARG A 133 -8.75 -17.34 2.86
CA ARG A 133 -9.04 -16.16 3.67
C ARG A 133 -10.53 -15.85 3.72
N ASP A 134 -11.03 -15.62 4.93
CA ASP A 134 -12.39 -15.14 5.14
C ASP A 134 -12.46 -13.62 4.93
N SER A 135 -13.54 -13.16 4.29
CA SER A 135 -13.86 -11.74 4.16
C SER A 135 -14.21 -11.13 5.52
N ASN A 136 -13.51 -10.05 5.86
CA ASN A 136 -13.81 -9.20 7.02
C ASN A 136 -13.10 -7.85 6.86
N ALA A 137 -13.44 -6.87 7.69
CA ALA A 137 -12.90 -5.51 7.57
C ALA A 137 -11.45 -5.33 8.09
N LYS A 138 -10.79 -6.35 8.65
CA LYS A 138 -9.41 -6.27 9.15
C LYS A 138 -8.48 -6.25 7.94
N ILE A 139 -7.48 -5.38 7.91
CA ILE A 139 -6.43 -5.42 6.89
C ILE A 139 -5.73 -6.77 6.96
N GLN A 140 -5.75 -7.47 5.83
CA GLN A 140 -5.22 -8.83 5.67
C GLN A 140 -4.03 -8.88 4.70
N CYS A 141 -3.91 -7.89 3.81
CA CYS A 141 -2.91 -7.85 2.76
C CYS A 141 -2.18 -6.51 2.75
N MET A 142 -0.85 -6.56 2.60
CA MET A 142 -0.05 -5.42 2.16
C MET A 142 0.51 -5.72 0.78
N THR A 143 0.24 -4.87 -0.20
CA THR A 143 0.94 -4.85 -1.48
C THR A 143 2.00 -3.76 -1.45
N ILE A 144 3.22 -4.04 -1.90
CA ILE A 144 4.32 -3.07 -1.92
C ILE A 144 5.07 -3.13 -3.24
N ASP A 145 5.36 -1.97 -3.82
CA ASP A 145 6.26 -1.85 -4.96
C ASP A 145 7.71 -1.76 -4.46
N LEU A 146 8.47 -2.83 -4.66
CA LEU A 146 9.88 -2.94 -4.29
C LEU A 146 10.80 -2.08 -5.15
N ASN A 147 10.33 -1.44 -6.22
CA ASN A 147 11.11 -0.42 -6.92
C ASN A 147 10.98 0.93 -6.19
N ASP A 148 9.75 1.28 -5.79
CA ASP A 148 9.42 2.63 -5.31
C ASP A 148 9.48 2.82 -3.81
N ALA A 149 9.34 1.74 -3.03
CA ALA A 149 9.53 1.81 -1.58
C ALA A 149 10.94 2.33 -1.25
N THR A 150 11.06 3.20 -0.27
CA THR A 150 12.37 3.75 0.12
C THR A 150 12.63 3.46 1.58
N CYS A 151 11.77 3.97 2.44
CA CYS A 151 11.84 3.73 3.88
C CYS A 151 11.27 2.36 4.24
N GLU A 152 10.29 1.86 3.48
CA GLU A 152 9.57 0.62 3.77
C GLU A 152 10.41 -0.64 3.50
N LYS A 153 11.57 -0.49 2.84
CA LYS A 153 12.52 -1.60 2.64
C LYS A 153 13.59 -1.64 3.72
N ASP A 154 13.75 -0.55 4.47
CA ASP A 154 14.73 -0.48 5.55
C ASP A 154 14.16 -1.18 6.77
N LYS A 155 14.80 -2.26 7.19
CA LYS A 155 14.41 -2.98 8.39
C LYS A 155 14.37 -2.04 9.61
N ASP A 156 13.23 -2.02 10.32
CA ASP A 156 13.12 -1.41 11.65
C ASP A 156 12.51 -2.37 12.68
N ASP A 157 13.26 -2.66 13.76
CA ASP A 157 12.80 -3.55 14.84
C ASP A 157 11.66 -2.95 15.71
N ASN A 158 11.38 -1.65 15.59
CA ASN A 158 10.27 -0.96 16.26
C ASN A 158 8.94 -1.11 15.50
N ILE A 159 8.99 -1.46 14.21
CA ILE A 159 7.81 -1.70 13.40
C ILE A 159 7.42 -3.17 13.54
N ALA A 160 6.15 -3.39 13.87
CA ALA A 160 5.55 -4.71 13.92
C ALA A 160 4.15 -4.63 13.33
N LEU A 161 3.96 -5.28 12.18
CA LEU A 161 2.68 -5.33 11.48
C LEU A 161 2.07 -6.72 11.63
N ASP A 162 0.82 -6.77 12.07
CA ASP A 162 0.02 -8.00 12.12
C ASP A 162 -0.80 -8.13 10.85
N ILE A 163 -0.12 -8.41 9.74
CA ILE A 163 -0.69 -8.58 8.40
C ILE A 163 -0.27 -9.96 7.87
N PRO A 164 -1.23 -10.85 7.58
CA PRO A 164 -0.92 -12.22 7.24
C PRO A 164 -0.48 -12.44 5.78
N VAL A 165 -0.83 -11.54 4.86
CA VAL A 165 -0.48 -11.64 3.43
C VAL A 165 0.37 -10.44 2.99
N ILE A 166 1.49 -10.70 2.31
CA ILE A 166 2.33 -9.65 1.74
C ILE A 166 2.52 -9.94 0.25
N SER A 167 2.07 -9.02 -0.60
CA SER A 167 2.29 -9.06 -2.05
C SER A 167 3.44 -8.14 -2.44
N LEU A 168 4.46 -8.73 -3.07
CA LEU A 168 5.71 -8.08 -3.45
C LEU A 168 5.68 -7.81 -4.96
N GLY A 169 5.42 -6.56 -5.33
CA GLY A 169 5.55 -6.07 -6.69
C GLY A 169 7.00 -5.71 -7.00
N TYR A 170 7.53 -6.15 -8.14
CA TYR A 170 8.86 -5.73 -8.60
C TYR A 170 8.92 -5.71 -10.12
N LYS A 171 9.70 -4.77 -10.67
CA LYS A 171 9.85 -4.58 -12.12
C LYS A 171 11.32 -4.42 -12.48
N GLY A 172 11.91 -5.44 -13.08
CA GLY A 172 13.33 -5.44 -13.42
C GLY A 172 13.74 -6.61 -14.29
N MET A 173 15.01 -6.63 -14.69
CA MET A 173 15.54 -7.71 -15.54
C MET A 173 15.85 -8.99 -14.76
N GLU A 174 15.98 -8.90 -13.44
CA GLU A 174 16.36 -9.99 -12.53
C GLU A 174 15.53 -9.87 -11.24
N ALA A 175 15.31 -10.97 -10.52
CA ALA A 175 14.54 -10.93 -9.27
C ALA A 175 15.29 -10.15 -8.17
N PRO A 176 14.58 -9.59 -7.17
CA PRO A 176 15.21 -8.88 -6.06
C PRO A 176 16.18 -9.77 -5.29
N HIS A 177 17.30 -9.18 -4.87
CA HIS A 177 18.30 -9.82 -4.01
C HIS A 177 17.85 -9.85 -2.54
N ALA A 178 18.55 -10.66 -1.72
CA ALA A 178 18.24 -10.91 -0.31
C ALA A 178 17.95 -9.64 0.52
N GLU A 179 18.73 -8.58 0.28
CA GLU A 179 18.67 -7.29 0.99
C GLU A 179 17.29 -6.61 0.86
N MET A 180 16.62 -6.79 -0.28
CA MET A 180 15.33 -6.15 -0.56
C MET A 180 14.18 -6.77 0.21
N TYR A 181 14.41 -7.89 0.91
CA TYR A 181 13.41 -8.58 1.71
C TYR A 181 13.57 -8.34 3.22
N GLU A 182 14.59 -7.62 3.69
CA GLU A 182 14.90 -7.50 5.13
C GLU A 182 13.75 -6.91 5.95
N PHE A 183 12.98 -6.00 5.37
CA PHE A 183 11.77 -5.42 5.96
C PHE A 183 10.69 -6.47 6.28
N LEU A 184 10.70 -7.66 5.65
CA LEU A 184 9.76 -8.73 5.98
C LEU A 184 9.85 -9.17 7.44
N SER A 185 10.95 -8.86 8.14
CA SER A 185 11.08 -9.08 9.58
C SER A 185 10.09 -8.28 10.44
N GLU A 186 9.45 -7.25 9.89
CA GLU A 186 8.36 -6.48 10.51
C GLU A 186 7.05 -7.28 10.60
N PHE A 187 6.87 -8.32 9.77
CA PHE A 187 5.65 -9.10 9.62
C PHE A 187 5.76 -10.46 10.31
N LYS A 188 5.92 -10.45 11.64
CA LYS A 188 6.21 -11.68 12.42
C LYS A 188 5.14 -12.77 12.31
N ASN A 189 3.91 -12.39 11.99
CA ASN A 189 2.77 -13.29 11.81
C ASN A 189 2.38 -13.44 10.33
N ALA A 190 3.25 -13.08 9.39
CA ALA A 190 3.05 -13.35 7.98
C ALA A 190 2.86 -14.86 7.77
N GLU A 191 1.79 -15.20 7.06
CA GLU A 191 1.45 -16.57 6.71
C GLU A 191 1.71 -16.83 5.22
N GLN A 192 1.54 -15.83 4.36
CA GLN A 192 1.67 -15.95 2.91
C GLN A 192 2.43 -14.77 2.29
N ILE A 193 3.35 -15.07 1.35
CA ILE A 193 3.98 -14.09 0.46
C ILE A 193 3.54 -14.36 -0.97
N ILE A 194 3.13 -13.32 -1.69
CA ILE A 194 2.81 -13.38 -3.13
C ILE A 194 3.89 -12.61 -3.89
N LEU A 195 4.45 -13.22 -4.92
CA LEU A 195 5.47 -12.62 -5.77
C LEU A 195 4.83 -12.18 -7.09
N TYR A 196 4.81 -10.87 -7.35
CA TYR A 196 4.39 -10.29 -8.61
C TYR A 196 5.58 -9.59 -9.28
N TYR A 197 6.37 -10.38 -10.01
CA TYR A 197 7.60 -9.89 -10.66
C TYR A 197 7.42 -9.82 -12.16
N CYS A 198 7.72 -8.67 -12.73
CA CYS A 198 7.66 -8.46 -14.18
C CYS A 198 8.97 -7.88 -14.73
N ASP A 199 9.20 -8.13 -16.02
CA ASP A 199 10.28 -7.49 -16.77
C ASP A 199 9.93 -6.04 -17.14
N THR A 200 10.85 -5.34 -17.82
CA THR A 200 10.64 -3.95 -18.22
C THR A 200 9.46 -3.75 -19.18
N ASP A 201 9.06 -4.80 -19.89
CA ASP A 201 7.97 -4.83 -20.85
C ASP A 201 6.65 -5.34 -20.24
N ASN A 202 6.60 -5.53 -18.91
CA ASN A 202 5.47 -6.06 -18.14
C ASN A 202 5.13 -7.54 -18.40
N ASN A 203 6.07 -8.34 -18.89
CA ASN A 203 5.88 -9.80 -18.92
C ASN A 203 6.26 -10.40 -17.57
N LEU A 204 5.63 -11.51 -17.17
CA LEU A 204 6.03 -12.25 -15.97
C LEU A 204 7.51 -12.62 -16.05
N LEU A 205 8.26 -12.28 -14.99
CA LEU A 205 9.68 -12.50 -14.91
C LEU A 205 9.97 -13.99 -14.72
N VAL A 206 10.92 -14.52 -15.49
CA VAL A 206 11.49 -15.86 -15.25
C VAL A 206 12.68 -15.72 -14.29
N PHE A 207 12.57 -16.27 -13.08
CA PHE A 207 13.60 -16.15 -12.05
C PHE A 207 13.85 -17.48 -11.31
N ASP A 208 14.95 -17.53 -10.53
CA ASP A 208 15.25 -18.67 -9.67
C ASP A 208 14.33 -18.68 -8.44
N LYS A 209 13.21 -19.39 -8.56
CA LYS A 209 12.21 -19.57 -7.50
C LYS A 209 12.83 -20.12 -6.21
N ASN A 210 13.79 -21.05 -6.29
CA ASN A 210 14.39 -21.67 -5.10
C ASN A 210 15.26 -20.67 -4.33
N GLU A 211 16.02 -19.86 -5.06
CA GLU A 211 16.87 -18.83 -4.45
C GLU A 211 16.03 -17.75 -3.77
N THR A 212 15.01 -17.23 -4.44
CA THR A 212 14.06 -16.27 -3.86
C THR A 212 13.36 -16.84 -2.63
N CYS A 213 12.85 -18.08 -2.70
CA CYS A 213 12.22 -18.73 -1.55
C CYS A 213 13.19 -18.86 -0.38
N LYS A 214 14.46 -19.21 -0.64
CA LYS A 214 15.48 -19.29 0.41
C LYS A 214 15.72 -17.93 1.08
N TYR A 215 15.77 -16.83 0.33
CA TYR A 215 15.94 -15.50 0.91
C TYR A 215 14.79 -15.15 1.86
N ILE A 216 13.54 -15.34 1.41
CA ILE A 216 12.35 -15.07 2.22
C ILE A 216 12.29 -15.97 3.45
N LYS A 217 12.52 -17.28 3.28
CA LYS A 217 12.47 -18.28 4.37
C LYS A 217 13.55 -18.10 5.43
N ASN A 218 14.67 -17.46 5.11
CA ASN A 218 15.66 -17.10 6.12
C ASN A 218 15.14 -16.06 7.12
N ILE A 219 14.15 -15.24 6.70
CA ILE A 219 13.53 -14.19 7.51
C ILE A 219 12.22 -14.69 8.12
N LEU A 220 11.38 -15.34 7.31
CA LEU A 220 10.07 -15.89 7.68
C LEU A 220 10.03 -17.42 7.39
N PRO A 221 10.53 -18.27 8.29
CA PRO A 221 10.74 -19.71 8.00
C PRO A 221 9.48 -20.51 7.67
N ASN A 222 8.31 -20.06 8.15
CA ASN A 222 7.05 -20.82 8.06
C ASN A 222 6.07 -20.26 7.03
N VAL A 223 6.44 -19.21 6.28
CA VAL A 223 5.53 -18.52 5.35
C VAL A 223 5.35 -19.31 4.07
N GLU A 224 4.14 -19.43 3.54
CA GLU A 224 3.90 -20.03 2.22
C GLU A 224 4.21 -19.00 1.13
N ILE A 225 4.83 -19.43 0.02
CA ILE A 225 5.28 -18.50 -1.04
C ILE A 225 4.58 -18.84 -2.34
N TYR A 226 3.97 -17.83 -2.96
CA TYR A 226 3.19 -17.95 -4.19
C TYR A 226 3.72 -17.03 -5.28
N THR A 227 3.48 -17.40 -6.54
CA THR A 227 3.63 -16.51 -7.70
C THR A 227 2.32 -16.47 -8.48
N GLU A 228 2.06 -15.36 -9.16
CA GLU A 228 0.96 -15.31 -10.12
C GLU A 228 1.31 -16.07 -11.40
N VAL A 229 0.34 -16.84 -11.91
CA VAL A 229 0.39 -17.54 -13.19
C VAL A 229 -0.90 -17.31 -13.95
N LEU A 230 -0.80 -17.10 -15.26
CA LEU A 230 -1.98 -16.98 -16.13
C LEU A 230 -2.50 -18.38 -16.49
N ASP A 231 -3.76 -18.68 -16.19
CA ASP A 231 -4.46 -19.82 -16.77
C ASP A 231 -4.99 -19.44 -18.15
N ASP A 232 -4.29 -19.89 -19.19
CA ASP A 232 -4.65 -19.66 -20.60
C ASP A 232 -6.06 -20.16 -20.97
N GLN A 233 -6.64 -21.10 -20.22
CA GLN A 233 -7.97 -21.64 -20.50
C GLN A 233 -9.09 -20.72 -20.01
N GLN A 234 -8.87 -20.06 -18.87
CA GLN A 234 -9.84 -19.18 -18.23
C GLN A 234 -9.55 -17.70 -18.51
N ASN A 235 -8.34 -17.39 -18.99
CA ASN A 235 -7.83 -16.03 -19.16
C ASN A 235 -7.89 -15.25 -17.83
N GLU A 236 -7.54 -15.92 -16.75
CA GLU A 236 -7.53 -15.42 -15.37
C GLU A 236 -6.17 -15.74 -14.73
N TYR A 237 -5.73 -14.88 -13.81
CA TYR A 237 -4.53 -15.13 -13.01
C TYR A 237 -4.90 -15.95 -11.78
N HIS A 238 -4.02 -16.89 -11.42
CA HIS A 238 -4.12 -17.73 -10.23
C HIS A 238 -2.79 -17.79 -9.49
N LEU A 239 -2.81 -18.27 -8.26
CA LEU A 239 -1.64 -18.41 -7.40
C LEU A 239 -1.04 -19.82 -7.52
N GLU A 240 0.22 -19.90 -7.95
CA GLU A 240 1.03 -21.11 -7.90
C GLU A 240 1.93 -21.09 -6.67
N ARG A 241 1.78 -22.08 -5.78
CA ARG A 241 2.67 -22.27 -4.63
C ARG A 241 4.07 -22.73 -5.08
N LEU A 242 5.11 -22.13 -4.51
CA LEU A 242 6.51 -22.35 -4.89
C LEU A 242 7.30 -23.28 -3.96
N ASP A 243 6.89 -23.43 -2.70
CA ASP A 243 7.66 -24.04 -1.62
C ASP A 243 7.02 -25.30 -0.99
#